data_AF-A0A9D6CI48-F1
#
_entry.id   AF-A0A9D6CI48-F1
#
_cell.length_a   1.000
_cell.length_b   1.000
_cell.length_c   1.000
_cell.angle_alpha   90.00
_cell.angle_beta   90.00
_cell.angle_gamma   90.00
#
_symmetry.space_group_name_H-M   'P 1'
#
loop_
_entity.id
_entity.type
_entity.pdbx_description
1 polymer ?
#
loop_
_entity_poly.entity_id
_entity_poly.type
_entity_poly.pdbx_seq_one_letter_code
_entity_poly.pdbx_strand_id
1 'polypeptide(L)'
;MTTEPDMPGHHSITSASLSDTLRWAFELDQSPALAGATWITREIIPAARDPFEAILASSTSLDALRELKNAYKMLRTSGTTAPERSLAARLYAATIAAALVRHHASISTQTPAALQRAFTDLAEDESMPERLREVATLALGIHGRG
;
A
#
# COMPACT_ATOMS: atom_id res chain seq x y z
N MET A 1 18.98 -42.04 24.01
CA MET A 1 17.64 -41.47 24.26
C MET A 1 17.72 -40.02 23.82
N THR A 2 17.09 -39.74 22.69
CA THR A 2 17.32 -38.60 21.81
C THR A 2 16.57 -37.37 22.31
N THR A 3 17.26 -36.23 22.48
CA THR A 3 16.62 -34.92 22.60
C THR A 3 16.58 -34.27 21.22
N GLU A 4 15.42 -34.29 20.58
CA GLU A 4 15.08 -33.47 19.42
C GLU A 4 14.68 -32.04 19.85
N PRO A 5 14.74 -31.05 18.93
CA PRO A 5 14.95 -29.63 19.24
C PRO A 5 13.65 -28.83 19.42
N ASP A 6 13.75 -27.80 20.25
CA ASP A 6 12.75 -26.74 20.40
C ASP A 6 12.76 -25.83 19.15
N MET A 7 11.61 -25.70 18.50
CA MET A 7 11.38 -24.88 17.30
C MET A 7 10.86 -23.49 17.70
N PRO A 8 11.39 -22.38 17.16
CA PRO A 8 10.95 -21.05 17.55
C PRO A 8 9.70 -20.59 16.77
N GLY A 9 8.79 -19.93 17.49
CA GLY A 9 8.14 -18.72 17.01
C GLY A 9 6.76 -18.83 16.36
N HIS A 10 5.73 -19.15 17.16
CA HIS A 10 4.38 -18.66 16.85
C HIS A 10 4.38 -17.14 17.04
N HIS A 11 4.29 -16.37 15.95
CA HIS A 11 4.20 -14.91 16.00
C HIS A 11 2.95 -14.52 16.79
N SER A 12 3.16 -14.04 18.02
CA SER A 12 2.09 -13.54 18.88
C SER A 12 1.58 -12.22 18.31
N ILE A 13 0.40 -12.24 17.71
CA ILE A 13 -0.31 -11.01 17.32
C ILE A 13 -0.68 -10.30 18.62
N THR A 14 0.04 -9.23 18.94
CA THR A 14 -0.22 -8.40 20.11
C THR A 14 -1.57 -7.72 19.98
N SER A 15 -2.29 -7.57 21.09
CA SER A 15 -3.60 -6.91 21.16
C SER A 15 -3.61 -5.50 20.57
N ALA A 16 -2.49 -4.79 20.63
CA ALA A 16 -2.30 -3.48 20.01
C ALA A 16 -2.36 -3.53 18.46
N SER A 17 -1.69 -4.50 17.83
CA SER A 17 -1.73 -4.70 16.37
C SER A 17 -3.14 -5.07 15.90
N LEU A 18 -3.86 -5.88 16.67
CA LEU A 18 -5.25 -6.23 16.39
C LEU A 18 -6.20 -5.04 16.59
N SER A 19 -6.04 -4.26 17.67
CA SER A 19 -6.82 -3.05 17.90
C SER A 19 -6.59 -2.00 16.82
N ASP A 20 -5.36 -1.83 16.34
CA ASP A 20 -5.05 -0.92 15.25
C ASP A 20 -5.66 -1.43 13.94
N THR A 21 -5.56 -2.72 13.66
CA THR A 21 -6.21 -3.36 12.50
C THR A 21 -7.73 -3.19 12.52
N LEU A 22 -8.37 -3.32 13.68
CA LEU A 22 -9.82 -3.16 13.85
C LEU A 22 -10.26 -1.69 13.81
N ARG A 23 -9.45 -0.78 14.34
CA ARG A 23 -9.67 0.67 14.27
C ARG A 23 -9.62 1.15 12.82
N TRP A 24 -8.64 0.66 12.04
CA TRP A 24 -8.61 0.85 10.60
C TRP A 24 -9.86 0.29 9.92
N ALA A 25 -10.24 -0.95 10.23
CA ALA A 25 -11.44 -1.56 9.65
C ALA A 25 -12.72 -0.75 9.91
N PHE A 26 -12.81 -0.02 11.02
CA PHE A 26 -13.96 0.83 11.39
C PHE A 26 -13.91 2.24 10.78
N GLU A 27 -12.75 2.90 10.75
CA GLU A 27 -12.60 4.22 10.12
C GLU A 27 -12.73 4.16 8.59
N LEU A 28 -12.39 3.01 8.01
CA LEU A 28 -12.50 2.75 6.58
C LEU A 28 -13.95 2.52 6.12
N ASP A 29 -14.79 1.94 6.97
CA ASP A 29 -16.20 1.64 6.66
C ASP A 29 -17.06 2.91 6.44
N GLN A 30 -16.53 4.12 6.77
CA GLN A 30 -17.29 5.37 6.74
C GLN A 30 -16.67 6.52 5.92
N SER A 31 -15.64 6.26 5.11
CA SER A 31 -14.94 7.28 4.33
C SER A 31 -15.39 7.32 2.86
N PRO A 32 -16.05 8.40 2.36
CA PRO A 32 -16.39 8.53 0.94
C PRO A 32 -15.18 8.44 0.01
N ALA A 33 -14.03 8.94 0.47
CA ALA A 33 -12.77 8.85 -0.26
C ALA A 33 -12.33 7.40 -0.44
N LEU A 34 -12.42 6.59 0.63
CA LEU A 34 -12.11 5.17 0.54
C LEU A 34 -13.15 4.41 -0.26
N ALA A 35 -14.43 4.71 -0.12
CA ALA A 35 -15.49 4.06 -0.89
C ALA A 35 -15.23 4.23 -2.40
N GLY A 36 -14.89 5.44 -2.85
CA GLY A 36 -14.51 5.70 -4.24
C GLY A 36 -13.25 4.96 -4.68
N ALA A 37 -12.21 4.94 -3.84
CA ALA A 37 -10.98 4.20 -4.11
C ALA A 37 -11.21 2.68 -4.16
N THR A 38 -12.07 2.15 -3.29
CA THR A 38 -12.45 0.74 -3.22
C THR A 38 -13.22 0.33 -4.46
N TRP A 39 -14.18 1.16 -4.86
CA TRP A 39 -14.95 0.92 -6.08
C TRP A 39 -14.03 0.81 -7.31
N ILE A 40 -13.16 1.80 -7.56
CA ILE A 40 -12.26 1.76 -8.73
C ILE A 40 -11.23 0.63 -8.64
N THR A 41 -10.79 0.26 -7.43
CA THR A 41 -9.90 -0.89 -7.23
C THR A 41 -10.58 -2.18 -7.67
N ARG A 42 -11.86 -2.35 -7.35
CA ARG A 42 -12.62 -3.56 -7.68
C ARG A 42 -12.97 -3.67 -9.16
N GLU A 43 -13.01 -2.55 -9.88
CA GLU A 43 -13.10 -2.59 -11.35
C GLU A 43 -11.85 -3.21 -12.00
N ILE A 44 -10.68 -3.07 -11.35
CA ILE A 44 -9.40 -3.59 -11.84
C ILE A 44 -9.10 -4.98 -11.26
N ILE A 45 -9.36 -5.17 -9.98
CA ILE A 45 -9.13 -6.41 -9.22
C ILE A 45 -10.43 -6.77 -8.49
N PRO A 46 -11.38 -7.47 -9.14
CA PRO A 46 -12.70 -7.74 -8.57
C PRO A 46 -12.68 -8.51 -7.25
N ALA A 47 -11.65 -9.32 -7.04
CA ALA A 47 -11.48 -10.14 -5.83
C ALA A 47 -10.94 -9.36 -4.62
N ALA A 48 -10.38 -8.15 -4.81
CA ALA A 48 -9.87 -7.36 -3.70
C ALA A 48 -11.01 -6.75 -2.89
N ARG A 49 -10.90 -6.78 -1.56
CA ARG A 49 -11.86 -6.13 -0.66
C ARG A 49 -11.70 -4.62 -0.69
N ASP A 50 -10.46 -4.14 -0.73
CA ASP A 50 -10.11 -2.72 -0.64
C ASP A 50 -8.78 -2.41 -1.37
N PRO A 51 -8.45 -1.11 -1.55
CA PRO A 51 -7.21 -0.66 -2.20
C PRO A 51 -5.93 -1.19 -1.56
N PHE A 52 -5.93 -1.37 -0.24
CA PHE A 52 -4.74 -1.76 0.51
C PHE A 52 -4.45 -3.24 0.30
N GLU A 53 -5.47 -4.08 0.40
CA GLU A 53 -5.37 -5.51 0.08
C GLU A 53 -4.87 -5.69 -1.36
N ALA A 54 -5.49 -4.99 -2.33
CA ALA A 54 -5.09 -5.05 -3.74
C ALA A 54 -3.61 -4.71 -3.95
N ILE A 55 -3.10 -3.68 -3.28
CA ILE A 55 -1.70 -3.26 -3.41
C ILE A 55 -0.75 -4.25 -2.74
N LEU A 56 -1.12 -4.80 -1.57
CA LEU A 56 -0.25 -5.64 -0.75
C LEU A 56 -0.26 -7.11 -1.17
N ALA A 57 -1.34 -7.62 -1.76
CA ALA A 57 -1.49 -9.02 -2.12
C ALA A 57 -0.42 -9.48 -3.13
N SER A 58 0.35 -10.52 -2.78
CA SER A 58 1.43 -11.06 -3.63
C SER A 58 0.94 -11.59 -4.99
N SER A 59 -0.34 -11.91 -5.09
CA SER A 59 -1.02 -12.33 -6.33
C SER A 59 -1.26 -11.17 -7.30
N THR A 60 -1.15 -9.91 -6.86
CA THR A 60 -1.38 -8.75 -7.72
C THR A 60 -0.28 -8.61 -8.77
N SER A 61 -0.66 -8.79 -10.04
CA SER A 61 0.24 -8.74 -11.19
C SER A 61 0.78 -7.33 -11.43
N LEU A 62 1.91 -7.25 -12.14
CA LEU A 62 2.51 -5.96 -12.52
C LEU A 62 1.56 -5.12 -13.38
N ASP A 63 0.79 -5.75 -14.28
CA ASP A 63 -0.17 -5.03 -15.13
C ASP A 63 -1.34 -4.48 -14.31
N ALA A 64 -1.86 -5.24 -13.35
CA ALA A 64 -2.86 -4.73 -12.41
C ALA A 64 -2.31 -3.54 -11.59
N LEU A 65 -1.04 -3.58 -11.16
CA LEU A 65 -0.40 -2.42 -10.51
C LEU A 65 -0.27 -1.21 -11.44
N ARG A 66 -0.01 -1.41 -12.73
CA ARG A 66 0.02 -0.30 -13.70
C ARG A 66 -1.36 0.33 -13.85
N GLU A 67 -2.41 -0.48 -13.91
CA GLU A 67 -3.80 -0.01 -13.97
C GLU A 67 -4.19 0.73 -12.69
N LEU A 68 -3.92 0.16 -11.51
CA LEU A 68 -4.16 0.82 -10.23
C LEU A 68 -3.43 2.16 -10.13
N LYS A 69 -2.15 2.21 -10.54
CA LYS A 69 -1.38 3.46 -10.58
C LYS A 69 -2.07 4.51 -11.45
N ASN A 70 -2.56 4.14 -12.62
CA ASN A 70 -3.25 5.07 -13.52
C ASN A 70 -4.59 5.53 -12.92
N ALA A 71 -5.36 4.62 -12.33
CA ALA A 71 -6.61 4.91 -11.65
C ALA A 71 -6.43 5.89 -10.47
N TYR A 72 -5.45 5.63 -9.59
CA TYR A 72 -5.17 6.51 -8.46
C TYR A 72 -4.57 7.85 -8.89
N LYS A 73 -3.79 7.87 -9.98
CA LYS A 73 -3.35 9.14 -10.57
C LYS A 73 -4.54 9.97 -11.04
N MET A 74 -5.50 9.36 -11.73
CA MET A 74 -6.74 10.03 -12.13
C MET A 74 -7.50 10.54 -10.90
N LEU A 75 -7.76 9.68 -9.91
CA LEU A 75 -8.48 10.05 -8.69
C LEU A 75 -7.80 11.20 -7.94
N ARG A 76 -6.46 11.24 -7.91
CA ARG A 76 -5.70 12.34 -7.32
C ARG A 76 -5.95 13.68 -8.05
N THR A 77 -6.14 13.65 -9.36
CA THR A 77 -6.36 14.85 -10.18
C THR A 77 -7.84 15.26 -10.27
N SER A 78 -8.76 14.29 -10.22
CA SER A 78 -10.21 14.53 -10.35
C SER A 78 -10.94 14.55 -9.01
N GLY A 79 -10.29 14.19 -7.91
CA GLY A 79 -10.86 14.17 -6.57
C GLY A 79 -11.39 15.54 -6.16
N THR A 80 -12.64 15.55 -5.73
CA THR A 80 -13.39 16.77 -5.42
C THR A 80 -12.97 17.34 -4.07
N THR A 81 -12.67 16.47 -3.10
CA THR A 81 -12.28 16.86 -1.75
C THR A 81 -10.78 16.73 -1.51
N ALA A 82 -10.25 17.49 -0.54
CA ALA A 82 -8.85 17.35 -0.16
C ALA A 82 -8.52 15.94 0.38
N PRO A 83 -9.36 15.31 1.24
CA PRO A 83 -9.15 13.93 1.68
C PRO A 83 -9.07 12.91 0.54
N GLU A 84 -9.93 13.02 -0.49
CA GLU A 84 -9.89 12.16 -1.68
C GLU A 84 -8.56 12.24 -2.41
N ARG A 85 -8.10 13.46 -2.71
CA ARG A 85 -6.82 13.66 -3.41
C ARG A 85 -5.64 13.20 -2.56
N SER A 86 -5.74 13.39 -1.25
CA SER A 86 -4.76 12.98 -0.25
C SER A 86 -4.62 11.45 -0.21
N LEU A 87 -5.74 10.73 -0.11
CA LEU A 87 -5.77 9.26 -0.13
C LEU A 87 -5.26 8.72 -1.48
N ALA A 88 -5.74 9.27 -2.59
CA ALA A 88 -5.31 8.86 -3.93
C ALA A 88 -3.80 9.05 -4.15
N ALA A 89 -3.21 10.12 -3.60
CA ALA A 89 -1.77 10.33 -3.66
C ALA A 89 -0.97 9.24 -2.92
N ARG A 90 -1.46 8.80 -1.75
CA ARG A 90 -0.85 7.71 -0.97
C ARG A 90 -0.97 6.38 -1.68
N LEU A 91 -2.17 6.05 -2.18
CA LEU A 91 -2.41 4.83 -2.95
C LEU A 91 -1.56 4.78 -4.23
N TYR A 92 -1.38 5.93 -4.90
CA TYR A 92 -0.48 6.06 -6.04
C TYR A 92 0.98 5.75 -5.67
N ALA A 93 1.49 6.36 -4.59
CA ALA A 93 2.86 6.10 -4.12
C ALA A 93 3.04 4.63 -3.69
N ALA A 94 2.10 4.09 -2.93
CA ALA A 94 2.12 2.70 -2.47
C ALA A 94 2.11 1.70 -3.62
N THR A 95 1.35 1.97 -4.67
CA THR A 95 1.30 1.11 -5.87
C THR A 95 2.64 1.07 -6.59
N ILE A 96 3.31 2.22 -6.71
CA ILE A 96 4.65 2.28 -7.32
C ILE A 96 5.66 1.55 -6.45
N ALA A 97 5.62 1.76 -5.13
CA ALA A 97 6.49 1.07 -4.19
C ALA A 97 6.30 -0.46 -4.27
N ALA A 98 5.06 -0.93 -4.31
CA ALA A 98 4.74 -2.36 -4.41
C ALA A 98 5.25 -2.99 -5.72
N ALA A 99 5.18 -2.26 -6.84
CA ALA A 99 5.75 -2.72 -8.12
C ALA A 99 7.28 -2.79 -8.07
N LEU A 100 7.93 -1.79 -7.45
CA LEU A 100 9.39 -1.77 -7.32
C LEU A 100 9.89 -2.89 -6.41
N VAL A 101 9.24 -3.11 -5.26
CA VAL A 101 9.66 -4.10 -4.26
C VAL A 101 9.44 -5.52 -4.74
N ARG A 102 8.28 -5.80 -5.37
CA ARG A 102 7.88 -7.19 -5.69
C ARG A 102 8.26 -7.62 -7.10
N HIS A 103 8.20 -6.70 -8.06
CA HIS A 103 8.42 -6.98 -9.47
C HIS A 103 9.72 -6.38 -10.00
N HIS A 104 10.48 -5.67 -9.16
CA HIS A 104 11.71 -4.96 -9.54
C HIS A 104 11.52 -4.03 -10.75
N ALA A 105 10.29 -3.52 -10.93
CA ALA A 105 9.89 -2.79 -12.12
C ALA A 105 9.55 -1.34 -11.76
N SER A 106 10.17 -0.39 -12.46
CA SER A 106 9.73 1.00 -12.41
C SER A 106 8.52 1.20 -13.31
N ILE A 107 7.35 1.40 -12.69
CA ILE A 107 6.10 1.70 -13.39
C ILE A 107 5.80 3.21 -13.47
N SER A 108 6.74 4.06 -13.03
CA SER A 108 6.59 5.52 -13.00
C SER A 108 7.67 6.19 -13.84
N THR A 109 7.32 7.33 -14.44
CA THR A 109 8.25 8.21 -15.18
C THR A 109 8.72 9.40 -14.33
N GLN A 110 8.34 9.44 -13.05
CA GLN A 110 8.80 10.48 -12.12
C GLN A 110 10.30 10.39 -11.88
N THR A 111 10.91 11.52 -11.55
CA THR A 111 12.33 11.58 -11.21
C THR A 111 12.62 10.79 -9.93
N PRO A 112 13.85 10.23 -9.78
CA PRO A 112 14.23 9.51 -8.57
C PRO A 112 13.99 10.30 -7.28
N ALA A 113 14.32 11.60 -7.27
CA ALA A 113 14.09 12.48 -6.12
C ALA A 113 12.60 12.65 -5.78
N ALA A 114 11.72 12.71 -6.79
CA ALA A 114 10.28 12.80 -6.56
C ALA A 114 9.71 11.50 -5.99
N LEU A 115 10.20 10.35 -6.47
CA LEU A 115 9.83 9.04 -5.93
C LEU A 115 10.33 8.86 -4.50
N GLN A 116 11.58 9.22 -4.22
CA GLN A 116 12.14 9.18 -2.88
C GLN A 116 11.29 9.99 -1.91
N ARG A 117 10.96 11.24 -2.25
CA ARG A 117 10.08 12.07 -1.43
C ARG A 117 8.71 11.42 -1.21
N ALA A 118 8.07 10.93 -2.27
CA ALA A 118 6.76 10.29 -2.16
C ALA A 118 6.78 9.03 -1.27
N PHE A 119 7.86 8.26 -1.30
CA PHE A 119 8.02 7.08 -0.43
C PHE A 119 8.35 7.47 1.01
N THR A 120 9.15 8.51 1.24
CA THR A 120 9.38 9.07 2.59
C THR A 120 8.08 9.56 3.20
N ASP A 121 7.34 10.41 2.46
CA ASP A 121 6.05 10.95 2.90
C ASP A 121 5.07 9.81 3.24
N LEU A 122 5.06 8.71 2.46
CA LEU A 122 4.22 7.54 2.74
C LEU A 122 4.72 6.71 3.94
N ALA A 123 6.03 6.51 4.09
CA ALA A 123 6.60 5.72 5.17
C ALA A 123 6.38 6.37 6.55
N GLU A 124 6.37 7.70 6.60
CA GLU A 124 6.17 8.49 7.83
C GLU A 124 4.69 8.74 8.15
N ASP A 125 3.77 8.38 7.25
CA ASP A 125 2.36 8.70 7.41
C ASP A 125 1.61 7.70 8.30
N GLU A 126 1.52 8.00 9.60
CA GLU A 126 0.80 7.19 10.59
C GLU A 126 -0.70 7.01 10.29
N SER A 127 -1.27 7.82 9.41
CA SER A 127 -2.63 7.63 8.89
C SER A 127 -2.70 6.56 7.79
N MET A 128 -1.64 5.81 7.51
CA MET A 128 -1.65 4.69 6.58
C MET A 128 -1.34 3.37 7.29
N PRO A 129 -1.95 2.26 6.84
CA PRO A 129 -1.65 0.93 7.36
C PRO A 129 -0.14 0.65 7.39
N GLU A 130 0.34 0.06 8.50
CA GLU A 130 1.76 -0.23 8.73
C GLU A 130 2.39 -0.98 7.56
N ARG A 131 1.70 -1.98 7.01
CA ARG A 131 2.17 -2.75 5.86
C ARG A 131 2.46 -1.91 4.61
N LEU A 132 1.71 -0.83 4.36
CA LEU A 132 1.99 0.08 3.23
C LEU A 132 3.20 0.95 3.51
N ARG A 133 3.36 1.39 4.77
CA ARG A 133 4.53 2.13 5.22
C ARG A 133 5.81 1.27 5.13
N GLU A 134 5.72 -0.01 5.48
CA GLU A 134 6.80 -0.99 5.31
C GLU A 134 7.20 -1.13 3.83
N VAL A 135 6.23 -1.27 2.93
CA VAL A 135 6.50 -1.36 1.48
C VAL A 135 7.20 -0.10 0.95
N ALA A 136 6.79 1.09 1.41
CA ALA A 136 7.45 2.35 1.07
C ALA A 136 8.89 2.41 1.61
N THR A 137 9.11 1.96 2.84
CA THR A 137 10.45 1.86 3.46
C THR A 137 11.36 0.92 2.68
N LEU A 138 10.86 -0.23 2.25
CA LEU A 138 11.60 -1.17 1.40
C LEU A 138 11.94 -0.55 0.03
N ALA A 139 10.99 0.18 -0.56
CA ALA A 139 11.22 0.87 -1.84
C ALA A 139 12.33 1.94 -1.73
N LEU A 140 12.40 2.69 -0.62
CA LEU A 140 13.50 3.63 -0.34
C LEU A 140 14.86 2.93 -0.29
N GLY A 141 14.94 1.76 0.36
CA GLY A 141 16.18 0.96 0.42
C GLY A 141 16.64 0.41 -0.94
N ILE A 142 15.74 0.26 -1.90
CA ILE A 142 16.06 -0.09 -3.28
C ILE A 142 16.56 1.16 -4.03
N HIS A 143 15.89 2.31 -3.86
CA HIS A 143 16.23 3.55 -4.54
C HIS A 143 17.57 4.16 -4.11
N GLY A 144 17.97 3.98 -2.84
CA GLY A 144 19.25 4.48 -2.33
C GLY A 144 20.48 3.67 -2.78
N ARG A 145 20.32 2.61 -3.57
CA ARG A 145 21.42 1.73 -4.05
C ARG A 145 21.78 1.90 -5.53
N GLY A 146 21.19 2.88 -6.22
CA GLY A 146 21.52 3.23 -7.61
C GLY A 146 22.21 4.58 -7.70
#